data_AF-A0A1Q5M1C6-F1
#
_entry.id   AF-A0A1Q5M1C6-F1
#
_cell.length_a   1.000
_cell.length_b   1.000
_cell.length_c   1.000
_cell.angle_alpha   90.00
_cell.angle_beta   90.00
_cell.angle_gamma   90.00
#
_symmetry.space_group_name_H-M   'P 1'
#
loop_
_entity.id
_entity.type
_entity.pdbx_description
1 polymer ?
#
loop_
_entity_poly.entity_id
_entity_poly.type
_entity_poly.pdbx_seq_one_letter_code
_entity_poly.pdbx_strand_id
1 'polypeptide(L)'
;MVRPLPPRRPVGHRRDGRPIYPILGASSEDETNDQLDDATDGGGQEQQVTVTQDRLGKMLTREKAQGERAAIKRLLSTLGFDSPKALTEFVTAQREAEQAALSEVERREQAAAERELQAARREELAAERERAALRRAALVALGAEGDDLVDAERLLAVDDEDADEAQIQSAAEALRARRPELFGEVRTPVPAAPAGAPAGRGPTRTAPVSKPGSAGLEMAKRRGLIPEFSDSAAR
;
A
#
# COMPACT_ATOMS: atom_id res chain seq x y z
N MET A 1 105.92 -51.89 5.54
CA MET A 1 106.13 -52.07 4.09
C MET A 1 105.68 -50.78 3.41
N VAL A 2 106.56 -50.07 2.70
CA VAL A 2 106.25 -48.78 2.07
C VAL A 2 105.52 -49.06 0.76
N ARG A 3 104.25 -48.63 0.63
CA ARG A 3 103.45 -48.82 -0.59
C ARG A 3 104.01 -47.95 -1.74
N PRO A 4 104.05 -48.45 -2.98
CA PRO A 4 104.47 -47.65 -4.12
C PRO A 4 103.47 -46.51 -4.35
N LEU A 5 103.96 -45.28 -4.40
CA LEU A 5 103.16 -44.11 -4.77
C LEU A 5 102.66 -44.28 -6.22
N PRO A 6 101.42 -43.85 -6.55
CA PRO A 6 100.92 -43.93 -7.91
C PRO A 6 101.81 -43.14 -8.87
N PRO A 7 101.96 -43.58 -10.13
CA PRO A 7 102.84 -42.91 -11.08
C PRO A 7 102.38 -41.46 -11.29
N ARG A 8 103.30 -40.51 -11.11
CA ARG A 8 103.09 -39.07 -11.39
C ARG A 8 103.02 -38.77 -12.90
N ARG A 9 102.43 -39.66 -13.69
CA ARG A 9 102.17 -39.41 -15.11
C ARG A 9 100.87 -38.61 -15.23
N PRO A 10 100.85 -37.52 -16.01
CA PRO A 10 99.62 -36.78 -16.26
C PRO A 10 98.57 -37.69 -16.89
N VAL A 11 97.34 -37.65 -16.38
CA VAL A 11 96.20 -38.39 -16.98
C VAL A 11 95.69 -37.67 -18.24
N GLY A 12 95.98 -36.37 -18.35
CA GLY A 12 95.65 -35.55 -19.51
C GLY A 12 96.21 -34.13 -19.36
N HIS A 13 95.88 -33.26 -20.30
CA HIS A 13 96.25 -31.83 -20.25
C HIS A 13 94.97 -30.98 -20.37
N ARG A 14 94.94 -29.86 -19.66
CA ARG A 14 93.86 -28.86 -19.79
C ARG A 14 93.96 -28.15 -21.15
N ARG A 15 92.90 -27.42 -21.54
CA ARG A 15 92.91 -26.58 -22.76
C ARG A 15 94.07 -25.57 -22.78
N ASP A 16 94.58 -25.19 -21.61
CA ASP A 16 95.70 -24.25 -21.43
C ASP A 16 97.08 -24.94 -21.43
N GLY A 17 97.14 -26.24 -21.76
CA GLY A 17 98.39 -27.02 -21.87
C GLY A 17 98.99 -27.51 -20.54
N ARG A 18 98.40 -27.21 -19.38
CA ARG A 18 98.89 -27.69 -18.08
C ARG A 18 98.50 -29.15 -17.81
N PRO A 19 99.42 -30.00 -17.31
CA PRO A 19 99.13 -31.40 -17.01
C PRO A 19 98.13 -31.54 -15.84
N ILE A 20 97.23 -32.52 -15.95
CA ILE A 20 96.27 -32.92 -14.92
C ILE A 20 96.84 -34.16 -14.23
N TYR A 21 97.10 -34.06 -12.93
CA TYR A 21 97.56 -35.17 -12.10
C TYR A 21 96.37 -35.85 -11.42
N PRO A 22 96.41 -37.18 -11.23
CA PRO A 22 95.36 -37.88 -10.49
C PRO A 22 95.39 -37.43 -9.02
N ILE A 23 94.21 -37.17 -8.45
CA ILE A 23 94.03 -36.86 -7.03
C ILE A 23 93.97 -38.21 -6.29
N LEU A 24 94.81 -38.39 -5.26
CA LEU A 24 94.80 -39.58 -4.41
C LEU A 24 93.40 -39.78 -3.79
N GLY A 25 92.83 -40.99 -3.88
CA GLY A 25 91.51 -41.33 -3.32
C GLY A 25 90.30 -41.06 -4.22
N ALA A 26 90.46 -40.49 -5.41
CA ALA A 26 89.32 -40.17 -6.31
C ALA A 26 89.10 -41.19 -7.44
N SER A 27 89.88 -42.27 -7.50
CA SER A 27 89.71 -43.33 -8.49
C SER A 27 88.70 -44.36 -7.98
N SER A 28 87.81 -44.85 -8.85
CA SER A 28 86.88 -45.94 -8.55
C SER A 28 87.58 -47.28 -8.31
N GLU A 29 88.88 -47.37 -8.60
CA GLU A 29 89.72 -48.54 -8.34
C GLU A 29 90.58 -48.38 -7.07
N ASP A 30 90.39 -47.30 -6.29
CA ASP A 30 91.15 -47.04 -5.06
C ASP A 30 90.42 -47.65 -3.85
N GLU A 31 90.94 -48.77 -3.32
CA GLU A 31 90.40 -49.49 -2.15
C GLU A 31 90.32 -48.63 -0.87
N THR A 32 90.93 -47.44 -0.85
CA THR A 32 90.83 -46.50 0.28
C THR A 32 89.49 -45.74 0.32
N ASN A 33 88.74 -45.73 -0.77
CA ASN A 33 87.42 -45.08 -0.82
C ASN A 33 86.37 -45.86 -0.02
N ASP A 34 86.51 -47.20 0.05
CA ASP A 34 85.63 -48.08 0.84
C ASP A 34 85.97 -48.09 2.34
N GLN A 35 87.12 -47.54 2.75
CA GLN A 35 87.58 -47.54 4.16
C GLN A 35 87.20 -46.30 4.96
N LEU A 36 86.50 -45.32 4.35
CA LEU A 36 86.04 -44.10 5.04
C LEU A 36 84.65 -44.23 5.69
N ASP A 37 83.90 -45.28 5.40
CA ASP A 37 82.53 -45.47 5.90
C ASP A 37 82.40 -46.42 7.12
N ASP A 38 83.51 -46.97 7.64
CA ASP A 38 83.42 -47.95 8.74
C ASP A 38 84.40 -47.63 9.90
N ALA A 39 84.05 -46.58 10.65
CA ALA A 39 84.58 -46.36 11.99
C ALA A 39 83.53 -45.70 12.92
N THR A 40 82.67 -46.56 13.47
CA THR A 40 82.08 -46.52 14.84
C THR A 40 80.99 -45.48 15.22
N ASP A 41 79.76 -46.00 15.24
CA ASP A 41 78.88 -46.19 16.42
C ASP A 41 78.19 -44.97 17.09
N GLY A 42 76.85 -44.95 17.02
CA GLY A 42 75.99 -43.99 17.70
C GLY A 42 74.60 -43.88 17.06
N GLY A 43 73.64 -44.70 17.52
CA GLY A 43 72.30 -44.83 16.97
C GLY A 43 71.53 -43.53 16.70
N GLY A 44 71.21 -43.31 15.44
CA GLY A 44 70.31 -42.28 14.94
C GLY A 44 70.13 -42.51 13.46
N GLN A 45 69.19 -43.39 13.08
CA GLN A 45 68.85 -43.60 11.68
C GLN A 45 68.33 -42.28 11.08
N GLU A 46 69.20 -41.51 10.43
CA GLU A 46 68.78 -40.56 9.41
C GLU A 46 68.28 -41.39 8.22
N GLN A 47 67.03 -41.84 8.33
CA GLN A 47 66.30 -42.42 7.22
C GLN A 47 66.25 -41.34 6.14
N GLN A 48 67.07 -41.48 5.11
CA GLN A 48 66.88 -40.78 3.85
C GLN A 48 65.54 -41.27 3.27
N VAL A 49 64.45 -40.58 3.64
CA VAL A 49 63.12 -40.87 3.12
C VAL A 49 63.05 -40.31 1.71
N THR A 50 63.19 -41.16 0.71
CA THR A 50 62.87 -40.82 -0.68
C THR A 50 61.35 -40.66 -0.79
N VAL A 51 60.89 -39.40 -0.72
CA VAL A 51 59.46 -39.07 -0.84
C VAL A 51 59.08 -39.00 -2.32
N THR A 52 58.18 -39.89 -2.75
CA THR A 52 57.63 -39.85 -4.11
C THR A 52 56.73 -38.63 -4.30
N GLN A 53 56.65 -38.11 -5.53
CA GLN A 53 55.83 -36.93 -5.86
C GLN A 53 54.35 -37.09 -5.45
N ASP A 54 53.80 -38.29 -5.60
CA ASP A 54 52.44 -38.63 -5.15
C ASP A 54 52.27 -38.54 -3.63
N ARG A 55 53.31 -38.90 -2.86
CA ARG A 55 53.31 -38.82 -1.40
C ARG A 55 53.40 -37.35 -0.94
N LEU A 56 54.21 -36.53 -1.63
CA LEU A 56 54.25 -35.07 -1.44
C LEU A 56 52.90 -34.41 -1.72
N GLY A 57 52.24 -34.77 -2.83
CA GLY A 57 50.90 -34.25 -3.15
C GLY A 57 49.85 -34.57 -2.08
N LYS A 58 49.88 -35.79 -1.53
CA LYS A 58 49.01 -36.20 -0.41
C LYS A 58 49.32 -35.46 0.90
N MET A 59 50.58 -35.11 1.18
CA MET A 59 50.92 -34.32 2.36
C MET A 59 50.45 -32.87 2.20
N LEU A 60 50.72 -32.24 1.06
CA LEU A 60 50.32 -30.85 0.78
C LEU A 60 48.80 -30.67 0.81
N THR A 61 48.04 -31.61 0.27
CA THR A 61 46.57 -31.56 0.33
C THR A 61 46.03 -31.69 1.75
N ARG A 62 46.64 -32.56 2.58
CA ARG A 62 46.28 -32.68 3.99
C ARG A 62 46.64 -31.42 4.78
N GLU A 63 47.80 -30.84 4.52
CA GLU A 63 48.27 -29.62 5.18
C GLU A 63 47.39 -28.41 4.83
N LYS A 64 47.01 -28.27 3.55
CA LYS A 64 46.02 -27.26 3.11
C LYS A 64 44.67 -27.46 3.82
N ALA A 65 44.15 -28.68 3.83
CA ALA A 65 42.88 -28.98 4.50
C ALA A 65 42.94 -28.71 6.02
N GLN A 66 44.10 -28.94 6.66
CA GLN A 66 44.31 -28.60 8.08
C GLN A 66 44.38 -27.09 8.29
N GLY A 67 45.07 -26.35 7.41
CA GLY A 67 45.15 -24.89 7.45
C GLY A 67 43.77 -24.23 7.27
N GLU A 68 42.97 -24.72 6.33
CA GLU A 68 41.60 -24.26 6.11
C GLU A 68 40.72 -24.49 7.35
N ARG A 69 40.78 -25.69 7.94
CA ARG A 69 40.03 -26.00 9.17
C ARG A 69 40.48 -25.14 10.35
N ALA A 70 41.77 -24.88 10.48
CA ALA A 70 42.31 -24.02 11.53
C ALA A 70 41.88 -22.55 11.34
N ALA A 71 41.85 -22.05 10.10
CA ALA A 71 41.37 -20.72 9.77
C ALA A 71 39.87 -20.57 10.09
N ILE A 72 39.04 -21.54 9.68
CA ILE A 72 37.61 -21.55 9.99
C ILE A 72 37.38 -21.59 11.50
N LYS A 73 38.12 -22.42 12.24
CA LYS A 73 38.00 -22.49 13.70
C LYS A 73 38.37 -21.17 14.38
N ARG A 74 39.44 -20.50 13.92
CA ARG A 74 39.83 -19.17 14.43
C ARG A 74 38.75 -18.13 14.14
N LEU A 75 38.23 -18.08 12.93
CA LEU A 75 37.13 -17.18 12.55
C LEU A 75 35.89 -17.39 13.43
N LEU A 76 35.48 -18.64 13.61
CA LEU A 76 34.34 -18.97 14.49
C LEU A 76 34.60 -18.51 15.93
N SER A 77 35.79 -18.75 16.47
CA SER A 77 36.14 -18.29 17.81
C SER A 77 36.18 -16.76 17.93
N THR A 78 36.67 -16.04 16.93
CA THR A 78 36.67 -14.56 16.91
C THR A 78 35.24 -14.00 16.88
N LEU A 79 34.34 -14.69 16.17
CA LEU A 79 32.92 -14.36 16.10
C LEU A 79 32.12 -14.87 17.32
N GLY A 80 32.75 -15.59 18.26
CA GLY A 80 32.12 -16.10 19.46
C GLY A 80 31.26 -17.37 19.25
N PHE A 81 31.42 -18.08 18.14
CA PHE A 81 30.69 -19.32 17.86
C PHE A 81 31.56 -20.55 18.14
N ASP A 82 31.01 -21.50 18.89
CA ASP A 82 31.69 -22.76 19.22
C ASP A 82 31.75 -23.75 18.04
N SER A 83 30.84 -23.60 17.07
CA SER A 83 30.76 -24.48 15.91
C SER A 83 30.18 -23.77 14.68
N PRO A 84 30.48 -24.24 13.47
CA PRO A 84 29.86 -23.71 12.25
C PRO A 84 28.34 -23.92 12.23
N LYS A 85 27.84 -24.96 12.91
CA LYS A 85 26.39 -25.20 13.07
C LYS A 85 25.71 -24.10 13.88
N ALA A 86 26.33 -23.67 14.98
CA ALA A 86 25.82 -22.59 15.82
C ALA A 86 25.73 -21.27 15.03
N LEU A 87 26.71 -20.98 14.17
CA LEU A 87 26.67 -19.83 13.27
C LEU A 87 25.50 -19.92 12.28
N THR A 88 25.28 -21.10 11.68
CA THR A 88 24.15 -21.27 10.73
C THR A 88 22.81 -21.14 11.42
N GLU A 89 22.64 -21.72 12.61
CA GLU A 89 21.41 -21.63 13.40
C GLU A 89 21.10 -20.19 13.84
N PHE A 90 22.14 -19.44 14.24
CA PHE A 90 21.99 -18.03 14.58
C PHE A 90 21.53 -17.19 13.39
N VAL A 91 22.16 -17.37 12.22
CA VAL A 91 21.79 -16.62 11.00
C VAL A 91 20.38 -16.98 10.54
N THR A 92 19.96 -18.25 10.63
CA THR A 92 18.59 -18.65 10.28
C THR A 92 17.58 -18.05 11.26
N ALA A 93 17.85 -18.14 12.57
CA ALA A 93 16.97 -17.57 13.59
C ALA A 93 16.86 -16.05 13.47
N GLN A 94 17.96 -15.36 13.16
CA GLN A 94 17.94 -13.92 12.92
C GLN A 94 17.10 -13.56 11.69
N ARG A 95 17.25 -14.28 10.58
CA ARG A 95 16.44 -14.05 9.37
C ARG A 95 14.97 -14.32 9.61
N GLU A 96 14.63 -15.37 10.36
CA GLU A 96 13.26 -15.68 10.74
C GLU A 96 12.67 -14.59 11.66
N ALA A 97 13.44 -14.09 12.62
CA ALA A 97 13.03 -13.00 13.49
C ALA A 97 12.81 -11.68 12.72
N GLU A 98 13.70 -11.36 11.77
CA GLU A 98 13.56 -10.19 10.89
C GLU A 98 12.33 -10.31 9.99
N GLN A 99 12.10 -11.48 9.39
CA GLN A 99 10.90 -11.75 8.59
C GLN A 99 9.62 -11.68 9.43
N ALA A 100 9.64 -12.24 10.64
CA ALA A 100 8.53 -12.16 11.57
C ALA A 100 8.25 -10.71 11.98
N ALA A 101 9.30 -9.93 12.30
CA ALA A 101 9.18 -8.52 12.65
C ALA A 101 8.61 -7.69 11.50
N LEU A 102 9.07 -7.91 10.27
CA LEU A 102 8.49 -7.27 9.08
C LEU A 102 7.00 -7.61 8.93
N SER A 103 6.64 -8.89 9.09
CA SER A 103 5.24 -9.33 9.01
C SER A 103 4.35 -8.77 10.13
N GLU A 104 4.90 -8.51 11.33
CA GLU A 104 4.18 -7.86 12.41
C GLU A 104 3.96 -6.37 12.16
N VAL A 105 4.96 -5.69 11.60
CA VAL A 105 4.85 -4.27 11.21
C VAL A 105 3.81 -4.12 10.12
N GLU A 106 3.85 -4.94 9.07
CA GLU A 106 2.84 -4.95 8.00
C GLU A 106 1.43 -5.19 8.54
N ARG A 107 1.26 -6.12 9.49
CA ARG A 107 -0.04 -6.36 10.13
C ARG A 107 -0.53 -5.16 10.94
N ARG A 108 0.38 -4.45 11.61
CA ARG A 108 0.04 -3.23 12.37
C ARG A 108 -0.35 -2.09 11.44
N GLU A 109 0.36 -1.93 10.33
CA GLU A 109 0.05 -0.93 9.32
C GLU A 109 -1.31 -1.20 8.67
N GLN A 110 -1.59 -2.45 8.28
CA GLN A 110 -2.90 -2.84 7.77
C GLN A 110 -4.02 -2.55 8.78
N ALA A 111 -3.81 -2.92 10.05
CA ALA A 111 -4.79 -2.66 11.10
C ALA A 111 -4.99 -1.15 11.38
N ALA A 112 -3.94 -0.34 11.22
CA ALA A 112 -4.05 1.12 11.33
C ALA A 112 -4.83 1.72 10.15
N ALA A 113 -4.49 1.32 8.93
CA ALA A 113 -5.19 1.75 7.72
C ALA A 113 -6.68 1.37 7.73
N GLU A 114 -7.02 0.16 8.19
CA GLU A 114 -8.42 -0.24 8.35
C GLU A 114 -9.17 0.61 9.37
N ARG A 115 -8.53 0.99 10.48
CA ARG A 115 -9.13 1.88 11.49
C ARG A 115 -9.34 3.28 10.95
N GLU A 116 -8.37 3.81 10.20
CA GLU A 116 -8.49 5.11 9.54
C GLU A 116 -9.64 5.11 8.52
N LEU A 117 -9.75 4.08 7.68
CA LEU A 117 -10.87 3.93 6.75
C LEU A 117 -12.21 3.84 7.47
N GLN A 118 -12.29 3.12 8.60
CA GLN A 118 -13.52 3.06 9.40
C GLN A 118 -13.85 4.40 10.06
N ALA A 119 -12.85 5.15 10.51
CA ALA A 119 -13.04 6.48 11.07
C ALA A 119 -13.53 7.46 9.98
N ALA A 120 -12.87 7.49 8.83
CA ALA A 120 -13.26 8.32 7.69
C ALA A 120 -14.71 8.05 7.26
N ARG A 121 -15.12 6.78 7.14
CA ARG A 121 -16.53 6.42 6.82
C ARG A 121 -17.52 6.90 7.88
N ARG A 122 -17.14 6.90 9.16
CA ARG A 122 -18.01 7.40 10.24
C ARG A 122 -18.13 8.91 10.19
N GLU A 123 -17.05 9.61 9.88
CA GLU A 123 -17.02 11.06 9.70
C GLU A 123 -17.83 11.48 8.48
N GLU A 124 -17.70 10.80 7.34
CA GLU A 124 -18.50 11.02 6.14
C GLU A 124 -20.00 10.87 6.44
N LEU A 125 -20.40 9.76 7.07
CA LEU A 125 -21.81 9.54 7.45
C LEU A 125 -22.31 10.58 8.47
N ALA A 126 -21.45 11.08 9.35
CA ALA A 126 -21.81 12.13 10.30
C ALA A 126 -22.00 13.47 9.58
N ALA A 127 -21.08 13.82 8.67
CA ALA A 127 -21.14 15.03 7.86
C ALA A 127 -22.37 15.03 6.96
N GLU A 128 -22.71 13.91 6.32
CA GLU A 128 -23.94 13.77 5.52
C GLU A 128 -25.20 14.03 6.35
N ARG A 129 -25.26 13.46 7.56
CA ARG A 129 -26.39 13.64 8.49
C ARG A 129 -26.50 15.08 8.96
N GLU A 130 -25.38 15.73 9.27
CA GLU A 130 -25.35 17.14 9.64
C GLU A 130 -25.85 18.03 8.50
N ARG A 131 -25.35 17.82 7.28
CA ARG A 131 -25.81 18.56 6.08
C ARG A 131 -27.29 18.34 5.80
N ALA A 132 -27.80 17.12 5.98
CA ALA A 132 -29.22 16.84 5.85
C ALA A 132 -30.04 17.56 6.93
N ALA A 133 -29.56 17.59 8.17
CA ALA A 133 -30.20 18.30 9.28
C ALA A 133 -30.24 19.82 9.05
N LEU A 134 -29.14 20.42 8.55
CA LEU A 134 -29.09 21.85 8.23
C LEU A 134 -30.07 22.24 7.11
N ARG A 135 -30.14 21.45 6.04
CA ARG A 135 -31.12 21.64 4.96
C ARG A 135 -32.56 21.57 5.46
N ARG A 136 -32.85 20.59 6.32
CA ARG A 136 -34.16 20.46 6.97
C ARG A 136 -34.48 21.63 7.88
N ALA A 137 -33.54 22.05 8.71
CA ALA A 137 -33.72 23.16 9.61
C ALA A 137 -34.05 24.46 8.86
N ALA A 138 -33.36 24.74 7.75
CA ALA A 138 -33.62 25.91 6.92
C ALA A 138 -35.03 25.89 6.30
N LEU A 139 -35.48 24.74 5.79
CA LEU A 139 -36.82 24.59 5.21
C LEU A 139 -37.93 24.70 6.26
N VAL A 140 -37.75 24.05 7.42
CA VAL A 140 -38.69 24.14 8.54
C VAL A 140 -38.77 25.56 9.09
N ALA A 141 -37.64 26.26 9.21
CA ALA A 141 -37.62 27.67 9.65
C ALA A 141 -38.41 28.60 8.71
N LEU A 142 -38.54 28.24 7.43
CA LEU A 142 -39.35 28.97 6.45
C LEU A 142 -40.83 28.53 6.42
N GLY A 143 -41.22 27.53 7.22
CA GLY A 143 -42.60 27.07 7.37
C GLY A 143 -42.98 25.83 6.57
N ALA A 144 -42.01 25.08 6.01
CA ALA A 144 -42.32 23.80 5.37
C ALA A 144 -42.60 22.72 6.43
N GLU A 145 -43.71 22.00 6.28
CA GLU A 145 -44.15 20.98 7.23
C GLU A 145 -44.64 19.70 6.52
N GLY A 146 -44.64 18.57 7.23
CA GLY A 146 -45.26 17.32 6.75
C GLY A 146 -44.73 16.84 5.40
N ASP A 147 -45.66 16.50 4.49
CA ASP A 147 -45.33 16.03 3.14
C ASP A 147 -44.70 17.14 2.28
N ASP A 148 -45.09 18.40 2.50
CA ASP A 148 -44.54 19.56 1.79
C ASP A 148 -43.05 19.79 2.14
N LEU A 149 -42.62 19.46 3.36
CA LEU A 149 -41.21 19.46 3.75
C LEU A 149 -40.40 18.42 2.95
N VAL A 150 -40.94 17.21 2.79
CA VAL A 150 -40.28 16.14 2.03
C VAL A 150 -40.16 16.53 0.55
N ASP A 151 -41.20 17.15 0.01
CA ASP A 151 -41.18 17.63 -1.38
C ASP A 151 -40.27 18.86 -1.53
N ALA A 152 -40.22 19.76 -0.55
CA ALA A 152 -39.28 20.87 -0.53
C ALA A 152 -37.82 20.39 -0.45
N GLU A 153 -37.51 19.37 0.36
CA GLU A 153 -36.18 18.74 0.40
C GLU A 153 -35.74 18.20 -0.97
N ARG A 154 -36.66 17.57 -1.72
CA ARG A 154 -36.38 17.03 -3.05
C ARG A 154 -36.18 18.11 -4.12
N LEU A 155 -36.81 19.26 -3.93
CA LEU A 155 -36.80 20.37 -4.88
C LEU A 155 -35.76 21.44 -4.55
N LEU A 156 -35.12 21.35 -3.38
CA LEU A 156 -34.05 22.24 -2.97
C LEU A 156 -32.82 21.99 -3.87
N ALA A 157 -32.70 22.81 -4.91
CA ALA A 157 -31.52 22.85 -5.75
C ALA A 157 -30.43 23.67 -5.04
N VAL A 158 -29.39 22.99 -4.60
CA VAL A 158 -28.16 23.60 -4.10
C VAL A 158 -27.08 23.19 -5.09
N ASP A 159 -26.44 24.17 -5.73
CA ASP A 159 -25.50 23.94 -6.83
C ASP A 159 -24.20 23.26 -6.36
N ASP A 160 -23.87 23.37 -5.07
CA ASP A 160 -22.67 22.79 -4.43
C ASP A 160 -23.03 21.78 -3.31
N GLU A 161 -22.35 20.63 -3.28
CA GLU A 161 -22.52 19.60 -2.23
C GLU A 161 -21.98 20.03 -0.86
N ASP A 162 -21.08 21.01 -0.85
CA ASP A 162 -20.45 21.63 0.33
C ASP A 162 -21.02 23.03 0.64
N ALA A 163 -22.24 23.32 0.18
CA ALA A 163 -22.84 24.64 0.39
C ALA A 163 -22.99 24.98 1.88
N ASP A 164 -22.54 26.19 2.23
CA ASP A 164 -22.63 26.72 3.59
C ASP A 164 -24.09 27.03 3.97
N GLU A 165 -24.35 27.20 5.27
CA GLU A 165 -25.69 27.48 5.82
C GLU A 165 -26.39 28.67 5.12
N ALA A 166 -25.66 29.74 4.82
CA ALA A 166 -26.20 30.90 4.12
C ALA A 166 -26.63 30.59 2.68
N GLN A 167 -25.89 29.72 1.97
CA GLN A 167 -26.24 29.30 0.62
C GLN A 167 -27.49 28.43 0.64
N ILE A 168 -27.58 27.49 1.59
CA ILE A 168 -28.78 26.66 1.81
C ILE A 168 -30.00 27.55 2.09
N GLN A 169 -29.85 28.56 2.94
CA GLN A 169 -30.93 29.49 3.27
C GLN A 169 -31.39 30.30 2.06
N SER A 170 -30.45 30.86 1.28
CA SER A 170 -30.79 31.60 0.06
C SER A 170 -31.47 30.73 -1.01
N ALA A 171 -31.04 29.47 -1.16
CA ALA A 171 -31.67 28.51 -2.06
C ALA A 171 -33.10 28.16 -1.60
N ALA A 172 -33.31 28.03 -0.29
CA ALA A 172 -34.62 27.77 0.30
C ALA A 172 -35.57 28.98 0.14
N GLU A 173 -35.08 30.21 0.29
CA GLU A 173 -35.83 31.44 0.00
C GLU A 173 -36.21 31.55 -1.49
N ALA A 174 -35.27 31.22 -2.39
CA ALA A 174 -35.54 31.17 -3.82
C ALA A 174 -36.56 30.07 -4.19
N LEU A 175 -36.58 28.96 -3.47
CA LEU A 175 -37.60 27.92 -3.61
C LEU A 175 -38.97 28.43 -3.14
N ARG A 176 -39.05 29.09 -1.97
CA ARG A 176 -40.28 29.70 -1.45
C ARG A 176 -40.87 30.73 -2.41
N ALA A 177 -40.04 31.61 -2.99
CA ALA A 177 -40.51 32.57 -3.98
C ALA A 177 -41.16 31.89 -5.21
N ARG A 178 -40.59 30.76 -5.65
CA ARG A 178 -41.11 29.99 -6.79
C ARG A 178 -42.36 29.19 -6.43
N ARG A 179 -42.39 28.60 -5.23
CA ARG A 179 -43.42 27.66 -4.76
C ARG A 179 -43.81 27.98 -3.30
N PRO A 180 -44.58 29.05 -3.07
CA PRO A 180 -45.01 29.45 -1.72
C PRO A 180 -45.94 28.42 -1.07
N GLU A 181 -46.67 27.64 -1.88
CA GLU A 181 -47.61 26.61 -1.40
C GLU A 181 -46.90 25.52 -0.56
N LEU A 182 -45.62 25.24 -0.81
CA LEU A 182 -44.82 24.27 -0.03
C LEU A 182 -44.47 24.76 1.39
N PHE A 183 -44.72 26.03 1.67
CA PHE A 183 -44.43 26.69 2.94
C PHE A 183 -45.73 27.20 3.62
N GLY A 184 -46.88 26.65 3.24
CA GLY A 184 -48.19 27.02 3.78
C GLY A 184 -48.71 28.38 3.30
N GLU A 185 -48.04 29.04 2.34
CA GLU A 185 -48.47 30.31 1.79
C GLU A 185 -49.38 30.07 0.57
N VAL A 186 -50.68 30.24 0.77
CA VAL A 186 -51.67 30.23 -0.32
C VAL A 186 -51.48 31.48 -1.16
N ARG A 187 -51.13 31.33 -2.45
CA ARG A 187 -51.09 32.47 -3.38
C ARG A 187 -52.47 33.12 -3.45
N THR A 188 -52.56 34.36 -2.98
CA THR A 188 -53.72 35.20 -3.28
C THR A 188 -53.88 35.31 -4.80
N PRO A 189 -55.09 35.12 -5.36
CA PRO A 189 -55.28 35.08 -6.80
C PRO A 189 -54.78 36.37 -7.44
N VAL A 190 -53.95 36.22 -8.48
CA VAL A 190 -53.46 37.32 -9.31
C VAL A 190 -54.66 38.17 -9.75
N PRO A 191 -54.61 39.52 -9.63
CA PRO A 191 -55.70 40.36 -10.09
C PRO A 191 -55.99 40.04 -11.56
N ALA A 192 -57.27 39.84 -11.88
CA ALA A 192 -57.72 39.50 -13.22
C ALA A 192 -57.02 40.43 -14.22
N ALA A 193 -56.39 39.84 -15.24
CA ALA A 193 -55.74 40.60 -16.29
C ALA A 193 -56.70 41.69 -16.80
N PRO A 194 -56.23 42.94 -17.04
CA PRO A 194 -57.09 43.99 -17.56
C PRO A 194 -57.73 43.47 -18.84
N ALA A 195 -59.07 43.48 -18.88
CA ALA A 195 -59.87 42.96 -19.98
C ALA A 195 -59.62 43.79 -21.24
N GLY A 196 -58.54 43.47 -21.96
CA GLY A 196 -58.29 43.93 -23.32
C GLY A 196 -59.20 43.19 -24.28
N ALA A 197 -60.50 43.49 -24.23
CA ALA A 197 -61.44 42.99 -25.23
C ALA A 197 -61.18 43.73 -26.57
N PRO A 198 -60.90 43.03 -27.69
CA PRO A 198 -60.91 43.65 -28.99
C PRO A 198 -62.33 44.15 -29.28
N ALA A 199 -62.43 45.36 -29.84
CA ALA A 199 -63.69 46.01 -30.17
C ALA A 199 -64.55 45.10 -31.08
N GLY A 200 -65.52 44.41 -30.47
CA GLY A 200 -66.31 43.38 -31.13
C GLY A 200 -67.57 43.10 -30.32
N ARG A 201 -68.53 44.02 -30.44
CA ARG A 201 -69.87 43.96 -29.84
C ARG A 201 -70.59 42.65 -30.21
N GLY A 202 -70.64 41.70 -29.27
CA GLY A 202 -71.64 40.61 -29.22
C GLY A 202 -72.56 40.84 -28.01
N PRO A 203 -73.88 40.56 -28.08
CA PRO A 203 -74.78 40.90 -26.99
C PRO A 203 -74.42 40.12 -25.72
N THR A 204 -74.18 40.86 -24.65
CA THR A 204 -74.01 40.37 -23.28
C THR A 204 -75.30 39.68 -22.84
N ARG A 205 -75.32 38.35 -22.88
CA ARG A 205 -76.28 37.55 -22.10
C ARG A 205 -75.73 37.35 -20.70
N THR A 206 -75.63 38.44 -19.93
CA THR A 206 -75.67 38.35 -18.47
C THR A 206 -77.09 37.98 -18.09
N ALA A 207 -77.39 36.68 -18.09
CA ALA A 207 -78.56 36.19 -17.39
C ALA A 207 -78.33 36.42 -15.88
N PRO A 208 -79.23 37.10 -15.16
CA PRO A 208 -79.13 37.14 -13.71
C PRO A 208 -79.21 35.71 -13.18
N VAL A 209 -78.36 35.37 -12.22
CA VAL A 209 -78.43 34.09 -11.49
C VAL A 209 -79.84 33.98 -10.91
N SER A 210 -80.69 33.16 -11.53
CA SER A 210 -82.03 32.92 -11.06
C SER A 210 -81.94 32.15 -9.74
N LYS A 211 -82.63 32.65 -8.71
CA LYS A 211 -82.69 31.98 -7.41
C LYS A 211 -83.22 30.55 -7.63
N PRO A 212 -82.61 29.51 -7.04
CA PRO A 212 -83.08 28.14 -7.19
C PRO A 212 -84.57 28.06 -6.82
N GLY A 213 -85.39 27.57 -7.75
CA GLY A 213 -86.85 27.47 -7.61
C GLY A 213 -87.68 28.56 -8.32
N SER A 214 -87.07 29.64 -8.83
CA SER A 214 -87.83 30.73 -9.49
C SER A 214 -88.57 30.28 -10.75
N ALA A 215 -87.98 29.36 -11.53
CA ALA A 215 -88.61 28.80 -12.73
C ALA A 215 -89.86 27.97 -12.41
N GLY A 216 -89.85 27.25 -11.27
CA GLY A 216 -91.01 26.49 -10.79
C GLY A 216 -92.14 27.41 -10.32
N LEU A 217 -91.78 28.51 -9.66
CA LEU A 217 -92.71 29.54 -9.19
C LEU A 217 -93.40 30.26 -10.36
N GLU A 218 -92.65 30.61 -11.41
CA GLU A 218 -93.21 31.19 -12.64
C GLU A 218 -94.13 30.22 -13.37
N MET A 219 -93.77 28.93 -13.45
CA MET A 219 -94.64 27.90 -14.03
C MET A 219 -95.91 27.68 -13.21
N ALA A 220 -95.83 27.73 -11.88
CA ALA A 220 -96.99 27.60 -11.01
C ALA A 220 -97.96 28.79 -11.15
N LYS A 221 -97.43 30.02 -11.26
CA LYS A 221 -98.23 31.22 -11.57
C LYS A 221 -98.91 31.11 -12.94
N ARG A 222 -98.16 30.72 -13.99
CA ARG A 222 -98.72 30.54 -15.35
C ARG A 222 -99.82 29.47 -15.42
N ARG A 223 -99.75 28.46 -14.54
CA ARG A 223 -100.74 27.38 -14.46
C ARG A 223 -101.88 27.67 -13.48
N GLY A 224 -101.91 28.86 -12.87
CA GLY A 224 -102.96 29.27 -11.93
C GLY A 224 -102.96 28.51 -10.60
N LEU A 225 -101.85 27.84 -10.26
CA LEU A 225 -101.69 27.07 -9.02
C LEU A 225 -101.39 27.96 -7.80
N ILE A 226 -101.04 29.24 -8.03
CA ILE A 226 -100.81 30.23 -6.99
C ILE A 226 -101.70 31.45 -7.30
N PRO A 227 -102.60 31.87 -6.39
CA PRO A 227 -103.42 33.06 -6.58
C PRO A 227 -102.56 34.34 -6.51
N GLU A 228 -102.79 35.28 -7.43
CA GLU A 228 -102.14 36.61 -7.56
C GLU A 228 -102.51 37.60 -6.41
N PHE A 229 -102.67 37.11 -5.18
CA PHE A 229 -102.98 37.92 -4.00
C PHE A 229 -101.95 37.67 -2.90
N SER A 230 -100.73 38.15 -3.07
CA SER A 230 -99.80 38.39 -1.94
C SER A 230 -98.55 39.14 -2.39
N ASP A 231 -98.73 40.36 -2.91
CA ASP A 231 -97.62 41.33 -3.03
C ASP A 231 -98.05 42.71 -2.47
N SER A 232 -98.73 42.68 -1.33
CA SER A 232 -99.04 43.89 -0.54
C SER A 232 -98.88 43.63 0.96
N ALA A 233 -97.68 43.24 1.39
CA ALA A 233 -97.26 43.38 2.79
C ALA A 233 -95.73 43.29 2.90
N ALA A 234 -95.04 44.42 2.73
CA ALA A 234 -93.78 44.82 3.38
C ALA A 234 -93.09 45.87 2.50
N ARG A 235 -93.57 47.12 2.61
CA ARG A 235 -92.67 48.28 2.59
C ARG A 235 -92.25 48.56 4.01
#